data_AF-A0AAX3F541-F1
#
_entry.id   AF-A0AAX3F541-F1
#
_cell.length_a   1.000
_cell.length_b   1.000
_cell.length_c   1.000
_cell.angle_alpha   90.00
_cell.angle_beta   90.00
_cell.angle_gamma   90.00
#
_symmetry.space_group_name_H-M   'P 1'
#
loop_
_entity.id
_entity.type
_entity.pdbx_description
1 polymer ?
#
loop_
_entity_poly.entity_id
_entity_poly.type
_entity_poly.pdbx_seq_one_letter_code
_entity_poly.pdbx_strand_id
1 'polypeptide(L)'
;MFSLDNVLDDLWPQARPAPWQKKLLKKLFYEEEFQQFADRHRHLKGLDTVEQVLEYLNIRCAIPAHDLEQIPEYGPLVIIANHPTGTLDGLALLYAVSRVRRDVKVVTNRMLTHLEPLSSLFIPVDNIHGRTAKAALQQMDQQLQAGGVLIFFPAGEVSRLTRRGIRDKKWHSGFIKLAAKYRAPLLPAWINARNSALFYASTLVSDNLPLLLLMQQMFRRRNSSLPVRIGQQIPWSNWFDAQSSARELTGRCYQHLEQLRKGLPGRFKTESAIARPEDRALLKRELHKAECLGRTADGKVIYLWQRNGQEDAPLLRELGRLREIAFRAVGEGSGKRRDIDGYDDDYLHLILWDEEDLEIVGAYRFMPTAIQLAKRGLEGIYSYSLFHYDGRMDDVLQHGIELGRSFIQPRYWGRRGLDYLWSGIGAYLARYPHYRYLFGPVSISGGLPPAARDLLVAFYRMWFPATHPLAESRRPYPASLPDVLAQFGGEDYNDDLARLKSLLGNLGCAIPPLYKQYSEVCEPGGVQFIDFGSDPDFNNCVDGLVLVDLTYLKANRYQRYIGAHLGAQKSA
;
A
#
# COMPACT_ATOMS: atom_id res chain seq x y z
N MET A 1 25.60 9.76 29.39
CA MET A 1 26.87 9.80 28.64
C MET A 1 27.53 8.42 28.71
N PHE A 2 27.89 7.81 27.57
CA PHE A 2 28.52 6.49 27.54
C PHE A 2 29.89 6.54 28.27
N SER A 3 30.07 5.72 29.29
CA SER A 3 31.36 5.49 29.94
C SER A 3 31.63 3.99 29.98
N LEU A 4 32.90 3.62 29.83
CA LEU A 4 33.31 2.22 29.96
C LEU A 4 32.94 1.67 31.35
N ASP A 5 32.98 2.51 32.37
CA ASP A 5 32.62 2.13 33.74
C ASP A 5 31.13 1.77 33.85
N ASN A 6 30.21 2.53 33.24
CA ASN A 6 28.77 2.21 33.24
C ASN A 6 28.46 0.88 32.53
N VAL A 7 29.17 0.60 31.43
CA VAL A 7 28.98 -0.66 30.68
C VAL A 7 29.58 -1.86 31.40
N LEU A 8 30.73 -1.67 32.05
CA LEU A 8 31.35 -2.70 32.89
C LEU A 8 30.50 -2.99 34.13
N ASP A 9 29.90 -1.97 34.75
CA ASP A 9 29.01 -2.13 35.90
C ASP A 9 27.73 -2.88 35.51
N ASP A 10 27.18 -2.65 34.32
CA ASP A 10 25.99 -3.37 33.83
C ASP A 10 26.29 -4.81 33.37
N LEU A 11 27.43 -5.07 32.72
CA LEU A 11 27.78 -6.41 32.19
C LEU A 11 28.53 -7.30 33.19
N TRP A 12 29.27 -6.68 34.10
CA TRP A 12 30.18 -7.33 35.04
C TRP A 12 30.30 -6.53 36.36
N PRO A 13 29.21 -6.40 37.15
CA PRO A 13 29.18 -5.60 38.37
C PRO A 13 30.21 -6.01 39.44
N GLN A 14 30.79 -7.21 39.33
CA GLN A 14 31.84 -7.70 40.23
C GLN A 14 33.27 -7.58 39.67
N ALA A 15 33.44 -7.16 38.41
CA ALA A 15 34.77 -7.01 37.83
C ALA A 15 35.40 -5.69 38.27
N ARG A 16 36.55 -5.76 38.95
CA ARG A 16 37.42 -4.61 39.23
C ARG A 16 38.70 -4.71 38.39
N PRO A 17 38.65 -4.37 37.09
CA PRO A 17 39.83 -4.44 36.24
C PRO A 17 40.92 -3.50 36.76
N ALA A 18 42.17 -3.96 36.68
CA ALA A 18 43.33 -3.19 37.10
C ALA A 18 43.45 -1.88 36.27
N PRO A 19 44.09 -0.81 36.79
CA PRO A 19 44.16 0.48 36.10
C PRO A 19 44.73 0.41 34.67
N TRP A 20 45.72 -0.46 34.45
CA TRP A 20 46.30 -0.68 33.11
C TRP A 20 45.34 -1.40 32.16
N GLN A 21 44.53 -2.34 32.68
CA GLN A 21 43.49 -3.03 31.92
C GLN A 21 42.39 -2.06 31.52
N LYS A 22 41.96 -1.19 32.46
CA LYS A 22 41.02 -0.10 32.15
C LYS A 22 41.56 0.79 31.03
N LYS A 23 42.80 1.28 31.14
CA LYS A 23 43.39 2.15 30.09
C LYS A 23 43.47 1.46 28.73
N LEU A 24 43.78 0.16 28.70
CA LEU A 24 43.78 -0.63 27.47
C LEU A 24 42.37 -0.76 26.87
N LEU A 25 41.36 -1.06 27.70
CA LEU A 25 39.96 -1.17 27.28
C LEU A 25 39.42 0.17 26.78
N LYS A 26 39.71 1.30 27.45
CA LYS A 26 39.31 2.65 27.01
C LYS A 26 39.83 2.95 25.60
N LYS A 27 41.09 2.63 25.33
CA LYS A 27 41.72 2.77 24.01
C LYS A 27 41.14 1.78 22.99
N LEU A 28 40.87 0.55 23.39
CA LEU A 28 40.30 -0.49 22.52
C LEU A 28 38.88 -0.15 22.06
N PHE A 29 38.07 0.49 22.91
CA PHE A 29 36.67 0.84 22.65
C PHE A 29 36.47 2.27 22.12
N TYR A 30 37.54 3.01 21.84
CA TYR A 30 37.47 4.38 21.32
C TYR A 30 36.66 5.33 22.22
N GLU A 31 36.74 5.16 23.55
CA GLU A 31 35.94 5.96 24.49
C GLU A 31 36.24 7.46 24.37
N GLU A 32 37.52 7.85 24.21
CA GLU A 32 37.92 9.25 24.04
C GLU A 32 37.34 9.87 22.76
N GLU A 33 37.38 9.15 21.62
CA GLU A 33 36.78 9.64 20.38
C GLU A 33 35.26 9.77 20.49
N PHE A 34 34.61 8.82 21.18
CA PHE A 34 33.18 8.89 21.42
C PHE A 34 32.81 10.08 22.32
N GLN A 35 33.57 10.34 23.38
CA GLN A 35 33.36 11.49 24.26
C GLN A 35 33.62 12.80 23.51
N GLN A 36 34.68 12.91 22.72
CA GLN A 36 34.94 14.09 21.87
C GLN A 36 33.81 14.33 20.87
N PHE A 37 33.30 13.27 20.24
CA PHE A 37 32.15 13.38 19.35
C PHE A 37 30.90 13.87 20.10
N ALA A 38 30.60 13.26 21.26
CA ALA A 38 29.47 13.62 22.09
C ALA A 38 29.56 15.08 22.59
N ASP A 39 30.75 15.53 22.97
CA ASP A 39 31.01 16.90 23.43
C ASP A 39 30.83 17.93 22.32
N ARG A 40 31.33 17.64 21.11
CA ARG A 40 31.16 18.53 19.95
C ARG A 40 29.71 18.63 19.48
N HIS A 41 28.92 17.58 19.67
CA HIS A 41 27.57 17.47 19.11
C HIS A 41 26.47 17.35 20.17
N ARG A 42 26.67 17.86 21.40
CA ARG A 42 25.67 17.77 22.50
C ARG A 42 24.30 18.35 22.15
N HIS A 43 24.24 19.28 21.19
CA HIS A 43 23.01 19.94 20.77
C HIS A 43 22.15 19.06 19.85
N LEU A 44 22.74 18.07 19.17
CA LEU A 44 22.02 17.16 18.26
C LEU A 44 21.24 16.12 19.06
N LYS A 45 20.02 15.81 18.60
CA LYS A 45 19.15 14.81 19.22
C LYS A 45 18.49 13.94 18.16
N GLY A 46 18.19 12.69 18.52
CA GLY A 46 17.42 11.78 17.70
C GLY A 46 18.06 11.54 16.32
N LEU A 47 17.29 11.78 15.26
CA LEU A 47 17.70 11.47 13.89
C LEU A 47 18.88 12.32 13.41
N ASP A 48 19.00 13.56 13.89
CA ASP A 48 20.12 14.43 13.52
C ASP A 48 21.44 13.90 14.09
N THR A 49 21.39 13.29 15.29
CA THR A 49 22.55 12.56 15.84
C THR A 49 22.89 11.34 14.99
N VAL A 50 21.89 10.60 14.49
CA VAL A 50 22.12 9.42 13.63
C VAL A 50 22.85 9.82 12.36
N GLU A 51 22.38 10.86 11.68
CA GLU A 51 23.00 11.40 10.47
C GLU A 51 24.45 11.83 10.74
N GLN A 52 24.66 12.60 11.81
CA GLN A 52 26.00 13.09 12.15
C GLN A 52 26.98 11.97 12.52
N VAL A 53 26.53 10.91 13.21
CA VAL A 53 27.36 9.74 13.52
C VAL A 53 27.82 9.05 12.25
N LEU A 54 26.90 8.83 11.30
CA LEU A 54 27.22 8.19 10.02
C LEU A 54 28.18 9.05 9.19
N GLU A 55 28.00 10.37 9.18
CA GLU A 55 28.89 11.31 8.52
C GLU A 55 30.28 11.37 9.15
N TYR A 56 30.37 11.46 10.49
CA TYR A 56 31.64 11.48 11.21
C TYR A 56 32.46 10.19 11.00
N LEU A 57 31.77 9.05 10.92
CA LEU A 57 32.40 7.77 10.58
C LEU A 57 32.58 7.59 9.05
N ASN A 58 32.07 8.52 8.23
CA ASN A 58 32.04 8.42 6.78
C ASN A 58 31.54 7.04 6.30
N ILE A 59 30.42 6.60 6.87
CA ILE A 59 29.79 5.32 6.53
C ILE A 59 28.70 5.58 5.50
N ARG A 60 28.86 5.00 4.31
CA ARG A 60 27.91 5.12 3.22
C ARG A 60 26.86 4.03 3.32
N CYS A 61 25.64 4.38 3.72
CA CYS A 61 24.50 3.47 3.63
C CYS A 61 24.09 3.31 2.15
N ALA A 62 24.58 2.23 1.52
CA ALA A 62 24.27 1.92 0.13
C ALA A 62 22.89 1.26 0.03
N ILE A 63 21.87 2.10 -0.05
CA ILE A 63 20.46 1.71 -0.22
C ILE A 63 20.03 2.10 -1.64
N PRO A 64 19.58 1.15 -2.48
CA PRO A 64 19.01 1.47 -3.78
C PRO A 64 17.82 2.45 -3.66
N ALA A 65 17.69 3.39 -4.60
CA ALA A 65 16.59 4.35 -4.58
C ALA A 65 15.22 3.64 -4.61
N HIS A 66 15.08 2.61 -5.44
CA HIS A 66 13.89 1.76 -5.52
C HIS A 66 13.53 1.09 -4.18
N ASP A 67 14.52 0.73 -3.36
CA ASP A 67 14.31 0.07 -2.06
C ASP A 67 13.76 1.08 -1.04
N LEU A 68 14.21 2.34 -1.08
CA LEU A 68 13.63 3.42 -0.28
C LEU A 68 12.19 3.72 -0.68
N GLU A 69 11.84 3.56 -1.96
CA GLU A 69 10.46 3.71 -2.40
C GLU A 69 9.54 2.65 -1.80
N GLN A 70 10.03 1.52 -1.29
CA GLN A 70 9.19 0.48 -0.66
C GLN A 70 8.69 0.85 0.74
N ILE A 71 9.23 1.92 1.34
CA ILE A 71 8.79 2.41 2.64
C ILE A 71 7.52 3.27 2.42
N PRO A 72 6.36 2.87 2.99
CA PRO A 72 5.14 3.67 2.88
C PRO A 72 5.27 5.00 3.64
N GLU A 73 4.72 6.07 3.07
CA GLU A 73 4.75 7.42 3.65
C GLU A 73 3.92 7.52 4.94
N TYR A 74 2.82 6.77 5.02
CA TYR A 74 1.86 6.83 6.13
C TYR A 74 1.43 5.44 6.58
N GLY A 75 0.80 5.38 7.75
CA GLY A 75 0.25 4.16 8.32
C GLY A 75 1.27 3.33 9.11
N PRO A 76 0.78 2.46 10.00
CA PRO A 76 1.63 1.65 10.86
C PRO A 76 2.55 0.76 10.03
N LEU A 77 3.81 0.63 10.43
CA LEU A 77 4.78 -0.19 9.71
C LEU A 77 5.69 -0.93 10.68
N VAL A 78 5.88 -2.23 10.44
CA VAL A 78 6.85 -3.04 11.17
C VAL A 78 7.94 -3.49 10.22
N ILE A 79 9.16 -2.99 10.45
CA ILE A 79 10.35 -3.38 9.69
C ILE A 79 11.01 -4.55 10.43
N ILE A 80 11.26 -5.65 9.71
CA ILE A 80 11.98 -6.81 10.25
C ILE A 80 13.32 -6.95 9.55
N ALA A 81 14.40 -7.04 10.33
CA ALA A 81 15.75 -7.10 9.78
C ALA A 81 16.65 -8.11 10.48
N ASN A 82 17.66 -8.58 9.74
CA ASN A 82 18.80 -9.28 10.33
C ASN A 82 19.73 -8.28 11.03
N HIS A 83 20.58 -8.78 11.93
CA HIS A 83 21.42 -7.93 12.78
C HIS A 83 22.91 -8.29 12.76
N PRO A 84 23.62 -8.16 11.62
CA PRO A 84 24.97 -8.68 11.47
C PRO A 84 26.08 -7.86 12.17
N THR A 85 25.89 -6.56 12.37
CA THR A 85 26.93 -5.67 12.93
C THR A 85 26.58 -5.11 14.30
N GLY A 86 25.30 -5.07 14.67
CA GLY A 86 24.86 -4.49 15.94
C GLY A 86 24.42 -3.04 15.78
N THR A 87 25.02 -2.13 16.53
CA THR A 87 24.59 -0.72 16.62
C THR A 87 24.48 -0.02 15.27
N LEU A 88 25.42 -0.28 14.36
CA LEU A 88 25.45 0.32 13.04
C LEU A 88 24.25 -0.10 12.16
N ASP A 89 23.73 -1.32 12.35
CA ASP A 89 22.54 -1.80 11.65
C ASP A 89 21.31 -0.96 11.99
N GLY A 90 21.14 -0.67 13.29
CA GLY A 90 20.05 0.17 13.78
C GLY A 90 20.14 1.60 13.26
N LEU A 91 21.34 2.20 13.31
CA LEU A 91 21.60 3.54 12.77
C LEU A 91 21.34 3.61 11.26
N ALA A 92 21.77 2.60 10.51
CA ALA A 92 21.58 2.57 9.06
C ALA A 92 20.10 2.44 8.67
N LEU A 93 19.31 1.64 9.39
CA LEU A 93 17.87 1.54 9.13
C LEU A 93 17.12 2.79 9.59
N LEU A 94 17.50 3.39 10.73
CA LEU A 94 16.96 4.70 11.15
C LEU A 94 17.20 5.77 10.10
N TYR A 95 18.42 5.84 9.57
CA TYR A 95 18.79 6.75 8.49
C TYR A 95 18.05 6.44 7.18
N ALA A 96 17.89 5.16 6.81
CA ALA A 96 17.14 4.78 5.62
C ALA A 96 15.67 5.23 5.71
N VAL A 97 15.03 4.99 6.85
CA VAL A 97 13.63 5.32 7.07
C VAL A 97 13.41 6.82 7.22
N SER A 98 14.33 7.55 7.86
CA SER A 98 14.23 9.00 8.06
C SER A 98 14.20 9.81 6.77
N ARG A 99 14.71 9.25 5.66
CA ARG A 99 14.63 9.83 4.31
C ARG A 99 13.24 9.77 3.69
N VAL A 100 12.33 9.02 4.30
CA VAL A 100 10.93 8.90 3.87
C VAL A 100 9.99 9.44 4.94
N ARG A 101 10.21 9.06 6.20
CA ARG A 101 9.36 9.45 7.34
C ARG A 101 10.15 9.53 8.64
N ARG A 102 9.83 10.53 9.47
CA ARG A 102 10.59 10.88 10.69
C ARG A 102 10.12 10.16 11.95
N ASP A 103 8.96 9.51 11.92
CA ASP A 103 8.29 8.84 13.03
C ASP A 103 8.70 7.37 13.18
N VAL A 104 10.02 7.15 13.22
CA VAL A 104 10.63 5.82 13.34
C VAL A 104 11.22 5.59 14.73
N LYS A 105 11.01 4.39 15.28
CA LYS A 105 11.68 3.91 16.49
C LYS A 105 12.24 2.51 16.27
N VAL A 106 13.32 2.18 16.96
CA VAL A 106 13.96 0.85 16.95
C VAL A 106 13.73 0.18 18.29
N VAL A 107 13.35 -1.08 18.26
CA VAL A 107 13.29 -1.93 19.45
C VAL A 107 14.68 -2.49 19.71
N THR A 108 15.29 -2.07 20.82
CA THR A 108 16.68 -2.40 21.15
C THR A 108 16.81 -2.97 22.56
N ASN A 109 17.93 -3.65 22.82
CA ASN A 109 18.28 -4.05 24.18
C ASN A 109 18.62 -2.81 25.05
N ARG A 110 18.45 -2.93 26.38
CA ARG A 110 18.63 -1.84 27.36
C ARG A 110 20.03 -1.21 27.34
N MET A 111 21.07 -1.93 26.95
CA MET A 111 22.44 -1.39 26.91
C MET A 111 22.60 -0.14 26.03
N LEU A 112 21.74 0.02 25.01
CA LEU A 112 21.82 1.17 24.09
C LEU A 112 21.10 2.42 24.61
N THR A 113 20.35 2.35 25.72
CA THR A 113 19.70 3.55 26.30
C THR A 113 20.66 4.51 26.98
N HIS A 114 21.89 4.09 27.26
CA HIS A 114 22.95 4.97 27.79
C HIS A 114 23.44 6.02 26.79
N LEU A 115 23.06 5.86 25.51
CA LEU A 115 23.23 6.85 24.46
C LEU A 115 22.09 7.89 24.54
N GLU A 116 22.19 8.76 25.54
CA GLU A 116 21.21 9.82 25.84
C GLU A 116 20.70 10.60 24.60
N PRO A 117 21.55 10.99 23.62
CA PRO A 117 21.08 11.69 22.41
C PRO A 117 20.14 10.87 21.52
N LEU A 118 20.20 9.54 21.58
CA LEU A 118 19.41 8.61 20.74
C LEU A 118 18.23 7.99 21.51
N SER A 119 18.09 8.30 22.80
CA SER A 119 17.09 7.70 23.68
C SER A 119 15.65 7.81 23.17
N SER A 120 15.31 8.90 22.47
CA SER A 120 13.96 9.12 21.90
C SER A 120 13.61 8.15 20.76
N LEU A 121 14.61 7.56 20.11
CA LEU A 121 14.44 6.63 18.99
C LEU A 121 14.43 5.16 19.44
N PHE A 122 14.79 4.88 20.70
CA PHE A 122 14.93 3.51 21.20
C PHE A 122 13.79 3.14 22.14
N ILE A 123 13.22 1.95 21.92
CA ILE A 123 12.30 1.31 22.85
C ILE A 123 13.05 0.14 23.50
N PRO A 124 13.48 0.28 24.78
CA PRO A 124 14.26 -0.74 25.45
C PRO A 124 13.44 -1.98 25.78
N VAL A 125 13.95 -3.16 25.44
CA VAL A 125 13.35 -4.45 25.81
C VAL A 125 14.37 -5.40 26.46
N ASP A 126 13.92 -6.13 27.48
CA ASP A 126 14.70 -7.19 28.10
C ASP A 126 14.57 -8.50 27.29
N ASN A 127 15.53 -8.76 26.42
CA ASN A 127 15.61 -10.06 25.73
C ASN A 127 16.24 -11.15 26.61
N ILE A 128 16.88 -10.79 27.73
CA ILE A 128 17.71 -11.68 28.56
C ILE A 128 16.87 -12.45 29.60
N HIS A 129 15.73 -11.91 30.04
CA HIS A 129 14.89 -12.52 31.10
C HIS A 129 13.44 -12.83 30.68
N GLY A 130 13.12 -12.68 29.39
CA GLY A 130 11.84 -13.14 28.82
C GLY A 130 10.58 -12.37 29.23
N ARG A 131 10.70 -11.27 30.00
CA ARG A 131 9.59 -10.37 30.32
C ARG A 131 9.90 -8.96 29.81
N THR A 132 9.30 -8.61 28.68
CA THR A 132 9.28 -7.22 28.20
C THR A 132 8.54 -6.36 29.22
N ALA A 133 9.17 -5.26 29.67
CA ALA A 133 8.54 -4.33 30.59
C ALA A 133 7.22 -3.78 30.02
N LYS A 134 6.18 -3.69 30.86
CA LYS A 134 4.87 -3.17 30.46
C LYS A 134 4.96 -1.80 29.78
N ALA A 135 5.86 -0.94 30.25
CA ALA A 135 6.12 0.37 29.67
C ALA A 135 6.62 0.31 28.22
N ALA A 136 7.50 -0.64 27.88
CA ALA A 136 8.00 -0.80 26.51
C ALA A 136 6.90 -1.27 25.55
N LEU A 137 6.05 -2.19 25.99
CA LEU A 137 4.87 -2.61 25.22
C LEU A 137 3.90 -1.45 24.97
N GLN A 138 3.66 -0.60 25.99
CA GLN A 138 2.83 0.59 25.84
C GLN A 138 3.41 1.59 24.83
N GLN A 139 4.72 1.80 24.82
CA GLN A 139 5.37 2.68 23.83
C GLN A 139 5.26 2.11 22.41
N MET A 140 5.42 0.80 22.24
CA MET A 140 5.25 0.14 20.95
C MET A 140 3.80 0.24 20.46
N ASP A 141 2.84 0.00 21.35
CA ASP A 141 1.41 0.14 21.09
C ASP A 141 1.08 1.58 20.65
N GLN A 142 1.54 2.58 21.40
CA GLN A 142 1.32 3.98 21.07
C GLN A 142 1.95 4.36 19.72
N GLN A 143 3.15 3.84 19.42
CA GLN A 143 3.83 4.12 18.16
C GLN A 143 3.03 3.60 16.97
N LEU A 144 2.58 2.35 16.98
CA LEU A 144 1.80 1.79 15.87
C LEU A 144 0.39 2.34 15.82
N GLN A 145 -0.23 2.63 16.97
CA GLN A 145 -1.55 3.27 17.01
C GLN A 145 -1.53 4.66 16.38
N ALA A 146 -0.45 5.43 16.57
CA ALA A 146 -0.23 6.71 15.91
C ALA A 146 0.16 6.56 14.42
N GLY A 147 0.20 5.33 13.89
CA GLY A 147 0.59 5.04 12.52
C GLY A 147 2.10 5.13 12.28
N GLY A 148 2.94 5.05 13.32
CA GLY A 148 4.40 5.15 13.26
C GLY A 148 5.12 3.88 12.77
N VAL A 149 6.45 3.96 12.62
CA VAL A 149 7.32 2.83 12.25
C VAL A 149 8.00 2.22 13.47
N LEU A 150 8.03 0.89 13.53
CA LEU A 150 8.88 0.13 14.45
C LEU A 150 9.84 -0.77 13.69
N ILE A 151 11.13 -0.64 13.98
CA ILE A 151 12.18 -1.53 13.50
C ILE A 151 12.43 -2.61 14.56
N PHE A 152 12.36 -3.87 14.15
CA PHE A 152 12.69 -5.03 14.96
C PHE A 152 13.89 -5.77 14.38
N PHE A 153 14.79 -6.14 15.28
CA PHE A 153 15.82 -7.17 15.06
C PHE A 153 15.39 -8.42 15.85
N PRO A 154 14.58 -9.34 15.28
CA PRO A 154 13.85 -10.31 16.08
C PRO A 154 14.73 -11.36 16.75
N ALA A 155 15.99 -11.51 16.32
CA ALA A 155 16.98 -12.36 16.98
C ALA A 155 17.38 -11.84 18.37
N GLY A 156 17.24 -10.53 18.63
CA GLY A 156 17.58 -9.90 19.89
C GLY A 156 19.08 -9.80 20.21
N GLU A 157 19.93 -10.31 19.33
CA GLU A 157 21.39 -10.30 19.41
C GLU A 157 22.01 -10.22 18.00
N VAL A 158 23.32 -10.00 17.95
CA VAL A 158 24.05 -9.89 16.68
C VAL A 158 24.25 -11.27 16.03
N SER A 159 24.17 -11.34 14.70
CA SER A 159 24.34 -12.58 13.94
C SER A 159 25.67 -13.28 14.27
N ARG A 160 25.64 -14.61 14.40
CA ARG A 160 26.81 -15.43 14.76
C ARG A 160 27.33 -16.24 13.57
N LEU A 161 28.59 -16.62 13.62
CA LEU A 161 29.19 -17.52 12.64
C LEU A 161 28.65 -18.94 12.83
N THR A 162 28.07 -19.52 11.79
CA THR A 162 27.57 -20.90 11.78
C THR A 162 28.20 -21.69 10.62
N ARG A 163 28.03 -23.03 10.61
CA ARG A 163 28.47 -23.87 9.47
C ARG A 163 27.86 -23.47 8.12
N ARG A 164 26.74 -22.74 8.13
CA ARG A 164 26.04 -22.25 6.92
C ARG A 164 26.31 -20.75 6.65
N GLY A 165 27.35 -20.18 7.27
CA GLY A 165 27.69 -18.76 7.18
C GLY A 165 27.19 -17.94 8.38
N ILE A 166 27.24 -16.61 8.25
CA ILE A 166 26.78 -15.68 9.30
C ILE A 166 25.25 -15.64 9.27
N ARG A 167 24.62 -16.00 10.40
CA ARG A 167 23.17 -16.08 10.53
C ARG A 167 22.71 -15.64 11.90
N ASP A 168 21.48 -15.15 11.94
CA ASP A 168 20.78 -14.88 13.18
C ASP A 168 20.48 -16.19 13.93
N LYS A 169 20.38 -16.10 15.26
CA LYS A 169 19.78 -17.16 16.06
C LYS A 169 18.26 -17.20 15.86
N LYS A 170 17.58 -18.00 16.68
CA LYS A 170 16.13 -18.13 16.69
C LYS A 170 15.47 -16.77 16.93
N TRP A 171 14.64 -16.35 15.98
CA TRP A 171 13.83 -15.14 16.10
C TRP A 171 12.72 -15.28 17.15
N HIS A 172 12.48 -14.20 17.90
CA HIS A 172 11.38 -14.05 18.84
C HIS A 172 10.09 -13.58 18.13
N SER A 173 8.94 -14.08 18.57
CA SER A 173 7.64 -13.85 17.91
C SER A 173 6.85 -12.64 18.44
N GLY A 174 7.45 -11.81 19.30
CA GLY A 174 6.75 -10.68 19.93
C GLY A 174 6.19 -9.67 18.91
N PHE A 175 6.96 -9.38 17.85
CA PHE A 175 6.55 -8.45 16.81
C PHE A 175 5.33 -8.93 16.01
N ILE A 176 5.10 -10.25 15.87
CA ILE A 176 3.94 -10.80 15.15
C ILE A 176 2.64 -10.43 15.83
N LYS A 177 2.57 -10.57 17.16
CA LYS A 177 1.37 -10.24 17.94
C LYS A 177 1.05 -8.75 17.86
N LEU A 178 2.10 -7.93 17.96
CA LEU A 178 1.99 -6.48 17.89
C LEU A 178 1.54 -6.03 16.49
N ALA A 179 2.20 -6.52 15.44
CA ALA A 179 1.84 -6.21 14.06
C ALA A 179 0.40 -6.67 13.74
N ALA A 180 -0.02 -7.84 14.26
CA ALA A 180 -1.37 -8.37 14.04
C ALA A 180 -2.44 -7.47 14.67
N LYS A 181 -2.20 -6.98 15.89
CA LYS A 181 -3.12 -6.09 16.63
C LYS A 181 -3.45 -4.82 15.84
N TYR A 182 -2.46 -4.24 15.17
CA TYR A 182 -2.62 -2.99 14.40
C TYR A 182 -2.78 -3.20 12.89
N ARG A 183 -2.96 -4.46 12.46
CA ARG A 183 -3.02 -4.85 11.04
C ARG A 183 -1.87 -4.25 10.21
N ALA A 184 -0.68 -4.19 10.80
CA ALA A 184 0.47 -3.53 10.19
C ALA A 184 1.08 -4.41 9.10
N PRO A 185 1.44 -3.86 7.92
CA PRO A 185 2.31 -4.53 6.96
C PRO A 185 3.70 -4.78 7.56
N LEU A 186 4.34 -5.85 7.10
CA LEU A 186 5.72 -6.16 7.41
C LEU A 186 6.62 -5.73 6.25
N LEU A 187 7.73 -5.05 6.55
CA LEU A 187 8.72 -4.67 5.55
C LEU A 187 10.06 -5.37 5.84
N PRO A 188 10.46 -6.36 5.03
CA PRO A 188 11.72 -7.07 5.23
C PRO A 188 12.91 -6.23 4.79
N ALA A 189 13.93 -6.10 5.64
CA ALA A 189 15.17 -5.41 5.33
C ALA A 189 16.39 -6.30 5.61
N TRP A 190 17.26 -6.47 4.61
CA TRP A 190 18.48 -7.26 4.73
C TRP A 190 19.72 -6.37 4.70
N ILE A 191 20.52 -6.47 5.75
CA ILE A 191 21.80 -5.78 5.88
C ILE A 191 22.91 -6.75 5.49
N ASN A 192 23.68 -6.39 4.46
CA ASN A 192 24.77 -7.24 3.97
C ASN A 192 26.10 -6.80 4.58
N ALA A 193 26.39 -7.33 5.77
CA ALA A 193 27.60 -6.98 6.51
C ALA A 193 28.12 -8.14 7.36
N ARG A 194 29.36 -7.99 7.85
CA ARG A 194 30.04 -8.95 8.72
C ARG A 194 30.95 -8.23 9.72
N ASN A 195 31.03 -8.72 10.94
CA ASN A 195 32.00 -8.22 11.92
C ASN A 195 33.39 -8.85 11.69
N SER A 196 34.40 -8.35 12.42
CA SER A 196 35.76 -8.89 12.32
C SER A 196 35.88 -10.31 12.89
N ALA A 197 36.90 -11.05 12.47
CA ALA A 197 37.17 -12.40 12.98
C ALA A 197 37.31 -12.45 14.52
N LEU A 198 37.91 -11.41 15.13
CA LEU A 198 38.05 -11.29 16.58
C LEU A 198 36.69 -11.21 17.30
N PHE A 199 35.72 -10.50 16.72
CA PHE A 199 34.37 -10.45 17.24
C PHE A 199 33.75 -11.85 17.24
N TYR A 200 33.84 -12.59 16.12
CA TYR A 200 33.30 -13.95 16.07
C TYR A 200 34.03 -14.90 17.01
N ALA A 201 35.35 -14.78 17.16
CA ALA A 201 36.10 -15.55 18.15
C ALA A 201 35.62 -15.26 19.58
N SER A 202 35.35 -14.00 19.93
CA SER A 202 34.84 -13.65 21.26
C SER A 202 33.48 -14.28 21.58
N THR A 203 32.61 -14.49 20.58
CA THR A 203 31.31 -15.14 20.77
C THR A 203 31.41 -16.62 21.16
N LEU A 204 32.57 -17.24 20.94
CA LEU A 204 32.87 -18.61 21.38
C LEU A 204 33.36 -18.66 22.83
N VAL A 205 33.87 -17.55 23.35
CA VAL A 205 34.47 -17.46 24.70
C VAL A 205 33.43 -17.04 25.74
N SER A 206 32.60 -16.05 25.43
CA SER A 206 31.58 -15.53 26.34
C SER A 206 30.45 -14.84 25.57
N ASP A 207 29.23 -14.86 26.12
CA ASP A 207 28.10 -14.11 25.57
C ASP A 207 28.18 -12.59 25.83
N ASN A 208 28.97 -12.14 26.82
CA ASN A 208 29.07 -10.72 27.20
C ASN A 208 30.21 -9.97 26.49
N LEU A 209 31.31 -10.65 26.14
CA LEU A 209 32.45 -10.03 25.44
C LEU A 209 32.09 -9.39 24.08
N PRO A 210 31.23 -10.00 23.24
CA PRO A 210 30.84 -9.40 21.97
C PRO A 210 30.14 -8.05 22.15
N LEU A 211 29.33 -7.87 23.20
CA LEU A 211 28.61 -6.63 23.50
C LEU A 211 29.59 -5.47 23.73
N LEU A 212 30.69 -5.71 24.43
CA LEU A 212 31.76 -4.74 24.62
C LEU A 212 32.41 -4.36 23.28
N LEU A 213 32.66 -5.35 22.42
CA LEU A 213 33.34 -5.15 21.15
C LEU A 213 32.48 -4.46 20.08
N LEU A 214 31.18 -4.27 20.27
CA LEU A 214 30.29 -3.64 19.28
C LEU A 214 30.71 -2.21 18.94
N MET A 215 31.06 -1.41 19.94
CA MET A 215 31.54 -0.05 19.69
C MET A 215 32.83 -0.04 18.90
N GLN A 216 33.75 -0.95 19.24
CA GLN A 216 34.98 -1.12 18.46
C GLN A 216 34.69 -1.51 17.01
N GLN A 217 33.72 -2.40 16.76
CA GLN A 217 33.34 -2.78 15.38
C GLN A 217 32.78 -1.60 14.59
N MET A 218 32.00 -0.72 15.22
CA MET A 218 31.47 0.49 14.60
C MET A 218 32.58 1.43 14.12
N PHE A 219 33.52 1.78 15.00
CA PHE A 219 34.66 2.65 14.64
C PHE A 219 35.61 2.01 13.61
N ARG A 220 35.80 0.68 13.68
CA ARG A 220 36.58 -0.06 12.67
C ARG A 220 35.99 0.00 11.26
N ARG A 221 34.68 0.27 11.14
CA ARG A 221 33.98 0.43 9.87
C ARG A 221 34.02 1.86 9.33
N ARG A 222 34.83 2.76 9.90
CA ARG A 222 35.04 4.11 9.35
C ARG A 222 35.45 4.03 7.87
N ASN A 223 34.94 4.94 7.04
CA ASN A 223 35.18 4.99 5.60
C ASN A 223 34.73 3.73 4.84
N SER A 224 33.62 3.10 5.25
CA SER A 224 33.10 1.89 4.60
C SER A 224 31.69 2.08 4.03
N SER A 225 31.27 1.12 3.21
CA SER A 225 29.90 1.03 2.72
C SER A 225 29.13 -0.05 3.48
N LEU A 226 27.89 0.26 3.83
CA LEU A 226 26.94 -0.69 4.42
C LEU A 226 25.78 -0.90 3.44
N PRO A 227 25.82 -1.98 2.63
CA PRO A 227 24.74 -2.31 1.72
C PRO A 227 23.51 -2.78 2.50
N VAL A 228 22.38 -2.13 2.23
CA VAL A 228 21.08 -2.47 2.82
C VAL A 228 20.09 -2.67 1.67
N ARG A 229 19.38 -3.81 1.70
CA ARG A 229 18.31 -4.11 0.77
C ARG A 229 16.97 -4.06 1.49
N ILE A 230 16.00 -3.38 0.94
CA ILE A 230 14.64 -3.31 1.48
C ILE A 230 13.71 -3.97 0.46
N GLY A 231 12.98 -5.00 0.90
CA GLY A 231 12.04 -5.71 0.05
C GLY A 231 10.73 -4.95 -0.12
N GLN A 232 9.81 -5.53 -0.90
CA GLN A 232 8.43 -5.06 -0.98
C GLN A 232 7.68 -5.32 0.34
N GLN A 233 6.59 -4.59 0.54
CA GLN A 233 5.74 -4.76 1.71
C GLN A 233 5.02 -6.09 1.66
N ILE A 234 4.84 -6.71 2.82
CA ILE A 234 3.99 -7.88 3.00
C ILE A 234 2.71 -7.37 3.69
N PRO A 235 1.58 -7.26 2.96
CA PRO A 235 0.31 -6.82 3.53
C PRO A 235 -0.17 -7.72 4.65
N TRP A 236 -0.92 -7.15 5.60
CA TRP A 236 -1.47 -7.91 6.74
C TRP A 236 -2.26 -9.14 6.33
N SER A 237 -3.12 -9.01 5.31
CA SER A 237 -3.92 -10.10 4.75
C SER A 237 -3.09 -11.28 4.22
N ASN A 238 -1.83 -11.04 3.81
CA ASN A 238 -0.99 -12.06 3.19
C ASN A 238 -0.08 -12.78 4.20
N TRP A 239 0.27 -12.14 5.32
CA TRP A 239 1.10 -12.78 6.34
C TRP A 239 0.31 -13.27 7.55
N PHE A 240 -0.80 -12.62 7.89
CA PHE A 240 -1.60 -12.99 9.04
C PHE A 240 -2.47 -14.19 8.72
N ASP A 241 -2.43 -15.19 9.60
CA ASP A 241 -3.28 -16.36 9.57
C ASP A 241 -3.68 -16.70 11.00
N ALA A 242 -4.99 -16.77 11.25
CA ALA A 242 -5.54 -17.05 12.57
C ALA A 242 -5.31 -18.50 13.02
N GLN A 243 -5.08 -19.42 12.07
CA GLN A 243 -4.81 -20.83 12.36
C GLN A 243 -3.33 -21.08 12.67
N SER A 244 -2.45 -20.27 12.10
CA SER A 244 -1.00 -20.37 12.29
C SER A 244 -0.54 -19.86 13.66
N SER A 245 0.41 -20.56 14.26
CA SER A 245 1.04 -20.08 15.51
C SER A 245 1.98 -18.89 15.24
N ALA A 246 2.12 -17.98 16.21
CA ALA A 246 3.04 -16.84 16.06
C ALA A 246 4.50 -17.26 15.79
N ARG A 247 4.91 -18.45 16.28
CA ARG A 247 6.24 -19.02 16.04
C ARG A 247 6.42 -19.47 14.59
N GLU A 248 5.39 -20.06 14.00
CA GLU A 248 5.39 -20.48 12.61
C GLU A 248 5.45 -19.27 11.67
N LEU A 249 4.61 -18.26 11.91
CA LEU A 249 4.64 -17.00 11.15
C LEU A 249 6.01 -16.33 11.22
N THR A 250 6.64 -16.32 12.41
CA THR A 250 8.02 -15.82 12.59
C THR A 250 9.02 -16.59 11.73
N GLY A 251 8.90 -17.92 11.68
CA GLY A 251 9.75 -18.77 10.83
C GLY A 251 9.58 -18.47 9.34
N ARG A 252 8.34 -18.28 8.88
CA ARG A 252 8.04 -17.88 7.50
C ARG A 252 8.62 -16.50 7.16
N CYS A 253 8.54 -15.54 8.08
CA CYS A 253 9.15 -14.21 7.94
C CYS A 253 10.67 -14.30 7.77
N TYR A 254 11.35 -15.11 8.59
CA TYR A 254 12.78 -15.33 8.46
C TYR A 254 13.16 -15.98 7.12
N GLN A 255 12.39 -16.98 6.66
CA GLN A 255 12.61 -17.60 5.35
C GLN A 255 12.42 -16.60 4.20
N HIS A 256 11.39 -15.76 4.29
CA HIS A 256 11.15 -14.69 3.32
C HIS A 256 12.34 -13.73 3.26
N LEU A 257 12.86 -13.33 4.42
CA LEU A 257 14.03 -12.45 4.52
C LEU A 257 15.30 -13.10 3.91
N GLU A 258 15.52 -14.40 4.13
CA GLU A 258 16.63 -15.14 3.50
C GLU A 258 16.47 -15.26 1.97
N GLN A 259 15.24 -15.32 1.45
CA GLN A 259 14.98 -15.30 0.01
C GLN A 259 15.25 -13.92 -0.60
N LEU A 260 14.88 -12.84 0.10
CA LEU A 260 15.20 -11.46 -0.29
C LEU A 260 16.71 -11.28 -0.49
N ARG A 261 17.53 -11.82 0.45
CA ARG A 261 19.00 -11.82 0.32
C ARG A 261 19.47 -12.43 -0.99
N LYS A 262 18.85 -13.53 -1.42
CA LYS A 262 19.21 -14.29 -2.63
C LYS A 262 18.59 -13.73 -3.92
N GLY A 263 17.70 -12.75 -3.82
CA GLY A 263 16.92 -12.26 -4.97
C GLY A 263 15.90 -13.29 -5.48
N LEU A 264 15.46 -14.22 -4.63
CA LEU A 264 14.46 -15.23 -4.98
C LEU A 264 13.05 -14.78 -4.55
N PRO A 265 11.98 -15.31 -5.17
CA PRO A 265 10.61 -15.06 -4.73
C PRO A 265 10.42 -15.42 -3.25
N GLY A 266 9.75 -14.54 -2.52
CA GLY A 266 9.48 -14.68 -1.09
C GLY A 266 8.43 -15.75 -0.75
N ARG A 267 8.22 -16.02 0.54
CA ARG A 267 7.17 -16.93 1.07
C ARG A 267 5.77 -16.30 1.17
N PHE A 268 5.67 -15.00 0.90
CA PHE A 268 4.44 -14.24 1.04
C PHE A 268 4.23 -13.46 -0.25
N LYS A 269 2.96 -13.26 -0.63
CA LYS A 269 2.59 -12.29 -1.66
C LYS A 269 2.93 -10.89 -1.15
N THR A 270 3.72 -10.17 -1.92
CA THR A 270 4.17 -8.82 -1.60
C THR A 270 3.52 -7.80 -2.51
N GLU A 271 3.52 -6.56 -2.06
CA GLU A 271 3.06 -5.41 -2.83
C GLU A 271 4.11 -4.31 -2.77
N SER A 272 4.24 -3.58 -3.87
CA SER A 272 5.06 -2.36 -3.86
C SER A 272 4.38 -1.30 -2.99
N ALA A 273 5.17 -0.44 -2.34
CA ALA A 273 4.58 0.76 -1.77
C ALA A 273 3.92 1.60 -2.85
N ILE A 274 2.84 2.28 -2.48
CA ILE A 274 2.21 3.27 -3.33
C ILE A 274 3.20 4.42 -3.55
N ALA A 275 3.25 4.92 -4.79
CA ALA A 275 4.12 6.03 -5.14
C ALA A 275 3.82 7.28 -4.29
N ARG A 276 4.82 8.16 -4.17
CA ARG A 276 4.68 9.47 -3.54
C ARG A 276 3.79 10.39 -4.38
N PRO A 277 3.09 11.35 -3.75
CA PRO A 277 2.24 12.31 -4.47
C PRO A 277 3.06 13.15 -5.45
N GLU A 278 2.45 13.46 -6.60
CA GLU A 278 2.97 14.49 -7.50
C GLU A 278 2.77 15.89 -6.91
N ASP A 279 3.52 16.87 -7.38
CA ASP A 279 3.43 18.25 -6.90
C ASP A 279 2.07 18.88 -7.20
N ARG A 280 1.39 19.41 -6.17
CA ARG A 280 0.03 19.94 -6.31
C ARG A 280 -0.06 21.15 -7.22
N ALA A 281 0.97 22.02 -7.24
CA ALA A 281 0.98 23.18 -8.11
C ALA A 281 1.17 22.77 -9.59
N LEU A 282 1.99 21.76 -9.83
CA LEU A 282 2.13 21.11 -11.14
C LEU A 282 0.80 20.52 -11.60
N LEU A 283 0.13 19.72 -10.75
CA LEU A 283 -1.16 19.11 -11.08
C LEU A 283 -2.21 20.17 -11.44
N LYS A 284 -2.32 21.24 -10.64
CA LYS A 284 -3.23 22.36 -10.94
C LYS A 284 -2.92 22.99 -12.30
N ARG A 285 -1.65 23.27 -12.58
CA ARG A 285 -1.24 23.88 -13.85
C ARG A 285 -1.57 23.01 -15.05
N GLU A 286 -1.37 21.70 -14.94
CA GLU A 286 -1.72 20.78 -16.03
C GLU A 286 -3.24 20.64 -16.21
N LEU A 287 -4.02 20.62 -15.12
CA LEU A 287 -5.49 20.58 -15.20
C LEU A 287 -6.07 21.85 -15.85
N HIS A 288 -5.49 23.02 -15.62
CA HIS A 288 -5.94 24.24 -16.28
C HIS A 288 -5.77 24.24 -17.81
N LYS A 289 -4.93 23.35 -18.35
CA LYS A 289 -4.79 23.14 -19.80
C LYS A 289 -5.79 22.11 -20.34
N ALA A 290 -6.39 21.32 -19.46
CA ALA A 290 -7.38 20.31 -19.81
C ALA A 290 -8.74 20.95 -20.12
N GLU A 291 -9.59 20.24 -20.83
CA GLU A 291 -10.92 20.73 -21.16
C GLU A 291 -11.79 20.79 -19.90
N CYS A 292 -12.37 21.96 -19.61
CA CYS A 292 -13.32 22.11 -18.51
C CYS A 292 -14.72 21.71 -18.97
N LEU A 293 -15.27 20.63 -18.39
CA LEU A 293 -16.63 20.19 -18.67
C LEU A 293 -17.68 20.97 -17.89
N GLY A 294 -17.35 21.41 -16.67
CA GLY A 294 -18.25 22.20 -15.83
C GLY A 294 -17.79 22.31 -14.39
N ARG A 295 -18.65 22.89 -13.55
CA ARG A 295 -18.45 23.02 -12.10
C ARG A 295 -19.64 22.44 -11.33
N THR A 296 -19.38 21.86 -10.17
CA THR A 296 -20.40 21.33 -9.27
C THR A 296 -20.97 22.44 -8.39
N ALA A 297 -22.09 22.17 -7.73
CA ALA A 297 -22.76 23.14 -6.84
C ALA A 297 -21.89 23.58 -5.64
N ASP A 298 -20.95 22.75 -5.21
CA ASP A 298 -19.99 23.02 -4.14
C ASP A 298 -18.60 23.41 -4.66
N GLY A 299 -18.51 23.88 -5.91
CA GLY A 299 -17.30 24.53 -6.45
C GLY A 299 -16.23 23.59 -6.98
N LYS A 300 -16.44 22.26 -6.99
CA LYS A 300 -15.51 21.32 -7.64
C LYS A 300 -15.55 21.49 -9.15
N VAL A 301 -14.41 21.30 -9.79
CA VAL A 301 -14.27 21.47 -11.24
C VAL A 301 -14.15 20.09 -11.89
N ILE A 302 -14.84 19.92 -13.01
CA ILE A 302 -14.82 18.68 -13.78
C ILE A 302 -13.99 18.93 -15.03
N TYR A 303 -12.86 18.23 -15.14
CA TYR A 303 -11.96 18.30 -16.28
C TYR A 303 -12.03 17.01 -17.10
N LEU A 304 -11.78 17.13 -18.41
CA LEU A 304 -11.53 16.02 -19.31
C LEU A 304 -10.10 16.12 -19.81
N TRP A 305 -9.32 15.08 -19.54
CA TRP A 305 -7.90 15.04 -19.87
C TRP A 305 -7.55 13.74 -20.61
N GLN A 306 -6.59 13.82 -21.52
CA GLN A 306 -6.01 12.68 -22.23
C GLN A 306 -4.51 12.91 -22.37
N ARG A 307 -3.71 11.84 -22.39
CA ARG A 307 -2.26 11.97 -22.51
C ARG A 307 -1.81 12.65 -23.80
N ASN A 308 -2.46 12.35 -24.93
CA ASN A 308 -2.17 12.96 -26.24
C ASN A 308 -0.67 12.96 -26.61
N GLY A 309 0.03 11.86 -26.33
CA GLY A 309 1.45 11.70 -26.66
C GLY A 309 2.42 12.49 -25.78
N GLN A 310 1.95 13.12 -24.69
CA GLN A 310 2.82 13.82 -23.75
C GLN A 310 3.87 12.86 -23.17
N GLU A 311 5.14 13.26 -23.26
CA GLU A 311 6.26 12.52 -22.68
C GLU A 311 6.19 12.55 -21.15
N ASP A 312 5.98 13.73 -20.57
CA ASP A 312 5.77 13.93 -19.14
C ASP A 312 4.27 14.09 -18.81
N ALA A 313 3.72 13.13 -18.08
CA ALA A 313 2.30 13.08 -17.71
C ALA A 313 2.12 12.98 -16.18
N PRO A 314 2.32 14.07 -15.42
CA PRO A 314 2.13 14.08 -13.96
C PRO A 314 0.69 13.74 -13.57
N LEU A 315 -0.30 14.16 -14.36
CA LEU A 315 -1.71 13.81 -14.12
C LEU A 315 -1.94 12.30 -14.17
N LEU A 316 -1.41 11.61 -15.19
CA LEU A 316 -1.54 10.16 -15.28
C LEU A 316 -0.84 9.45 -14.11
N ARG A 317 0.35 9.92 -13.71
CA ARG A 317 1.07 9.37 -12.56
C ARG A 317 0.27 9.53 -11.26
N GLU A 318 -0.36 10.67 -11.06
CA GLU A 318 -1.17 10.95 -9.88
C GLU A 318 -2.50 10.17 -9.90
N LEU A 319 -3.16 10.08 -11.05
CA LEU A 319 -4.35 9.25 -11.22
C LEU A 319 -4.07 7.79 -10.87
N GLY A 320 -2.97 7.23 -11.39
CA GLY A 320 -2.56 5.86 -11.07
C GLY A 320 -2.23 5.67 -9.59
N ARG A 321 -1.61 6.67 -8.94
CA ARG A 321 -1.33 6.64 -7.50
C ARG A 321 -2.63 6.62 -6.69
N LEU A 322 -3.57 7.53 -6.99
CA LEU A 322 -4.83 7.67 -6.26
C LEU A 322 -5.79 6.50 -6.51
N ARG A 323 -5.79 5.93 -7.73
CA ARG A 323 -6.46 4.66 -8.04
C ARG A 323 -5.97 3.55 -7.11
N GLU A 324 -4.66 3.34 -7.06
CA GLU A 324 -4.08 2.29 -6.21
C GLU A 324 -4.43 2.50 -4.73
N ILE A 325 -4.44 3.75 -4.24
CA ILE A 325 -4.90 4.08 -2.87
C ILE A 325 -6.35 3.66 -2.65
N ALA A 326 -7.25 4.06 -3.55
CA ALA A 326 -8.66 3.79 -3.42
C ALA A 326 -8.97 2.28 -3.53
N PHE A 327 -8.36 1.60 -4.49
CA PHE A 327 -8.58 0.17 -4.74
C PHE A 327 -8.03 -0.69 -3.60
N ARG A 328 -6.81 -0.44 -3.10
CA ARG A 328 -6.29 -1.19 -1.95
C ARG A 328 -7.11 -1.00 -0.69
N ALA A 329 -7.69 0.19 -0.49
CA ALA A 329 -8.53 0.48 0.67
C ALA A 329 -9.82 -0.36 0.71
N VAL A 330 -10.28 -0.88 -0.43
CA VAL A 330 -11.42 -1.81 -0.53
C VAL A 330 -11.01 -3.26 -0.77
N GLY A 331 -9.72 -3.60 -0.68
CA GLY A 331 -9.22 -4.95 -0.91
C GLY A 331 -9.11 -5.35 -2.39
N GLU A 332 -9.01 -4.36 -3.28
CA GLU A 332 -8.73 -4.51 -4.71
C GLU A 332 -7.33 -3.96 -5.03
N GLY A 333 -7.01 -3.73 -6.31
CA GLY A 333 -5.79 -3.04 -6.73
C GLY A 333 -4.75 -3.96 -7.35
N SER A 334 -3.77 -3.33 -8.01
CA SER A 334 -2.73 -4.03 -8.78
C SER A 334 -1.58 -4.56 -7.91
N GLY A 335 -1.42 -4.03 -6.69
CA GLY A 335 -0.26 -4.28 -5.83
C GLY A 335 1.01 -3.56 -6.30
N LYS A 336 0.92 -2.74 -7.35
CA LYS A 336 2.03 -1.94 -7.90
C LYS A 336 2.06 -0.55 -7.28
N ARG A 337 3.12 0.21 -7.55
CA ARG A 337 3.25 1.58 -7.02
C ARG A 337 2.19 2.56 -7.55
N ARG A 338 1.64 2.27 -8.74
CA ARG A 338 0.60 3.05 -9.42
C ARG A 338 -0.23 2.06 -10.26
N ASP A 339 -1.53 2.30 -10.31
CA ASP A 339 -2.47 1.57 -11.16
C ASP A 339 -2.58 2.24 -12.54
N ILE A 340 -1.66 1.88 -13.44
CA ILE A 340 -1.57 2.39 -14.81
C ILE A 340 -1.36 1.20 -15.75
N ASP A 341 -2.06 1.21 -16.87
CA ASP A 341 -1.96 0.21 -17.94
C ASP A 341 -1.76 0.87 -19.32
N GLY A 342 -1.64 0.06 -20.38
CA GLY A 342 -1.43 0.56 -21.74
C GLY A 342 -2.63 1.29 -22.35
N TYR A 343 -3.82 1.17 -21.77
CA TYR A 343 -5.03 1.83 -22.25
C TYR A 343 -5.05 3.31 -21.82
N ASP A 344 -4.45 3.65 -20.68
CA ASP A 344 -4.45 5.02 -20.15
C ASP A 344 -3.85 6.07 -21.10
N ASP A 345 -3.00 5.67 -22.05
CA ASP A 345 -2.43 6.59 -23.04
C ASP A 345 -3.46 7.03 -24.10
N ASP A 346 -4.42 6.16 -24.44
CA ASP A 346 -5.46 6.42 -25.43
C ASP A 346 -6.77 6.90 -24.78
N TYR A 347 -7.02 6.58 -23.52
CA TYR A 347 -8.32 6.82 -22.89
C TYR A 347 -8.47 8.26 -22.40
N LEU A 348 -9.71 8.73 -22.40
CA LEU A 348 -10.07 9.97 -21.73
C LEU A 348 -10.17 9.71 -20.22
N HIS A 349 -9.76 10.70 -19.44
CA HIS A 349 -9.86 10.73 -18.00
C HIS A 349 -10.74 11.90 -17.59
N LEU A 350 -11.91 11.58 -17.05
CA LEU A 350 -12.77 12.53 -16.37
C LEU A 350 -12.24 12.73 -14.96
N ILE A 351 -11.77 13.93 -14.65
CA ILE A 351 -11.11 14.25 -13.39
C ILE A 351 -11.96 15.24 -12.61
N LEU A 352 -12.30 14.88 -11.37
CA LEU A 352 -12.98 15.77 -10.43
C LEU A 352 -11.95 16.43 -9.52
N TRP A 353 -11.83 17.75 -9.60
CA TRP A 353 -10.81 18.54 -8.92
C TRP A 353 -11.39 19.42 -7.80
N ASP A 354 -10.68 19.48 -6.68
CA ASP A 354 -10.94 20.37 -5.56
C ASP A 354 -9.96 21.55 -5.57
N GLU A 355 -10.46 22.74 -5.86
CA GLU A 355 -9.65 23.97 -5.92
C GLU A 355 -9.19 24.45 -4.53
N GLU A 356 -9.91 24.09 -3.47
CA GLU A 356 -9.57 24.50 -2.10
C GLU A 356 -8.45 23.61 -1.54
N ASP A 357 -8.61 22.29 -1.66
CA ASP A 357 -7.64 21.32 -1.17
C ASP A 357 -6.45 21.10 -2.12
N LEU A 358 -6.53 21.64 -3.35
CA LEU A 358 -5.58 21.45 -4.45
C LEU A 358 -5.36 19.97 -4.80
N GLU A 359 -6.46 19.24 -4.98
CA GLU A 359 -6.43 17.79 -5.04
C GLU A 359 -7.49 17.15 -5.94
N ILE A 360 -7.17 15.98 -6.49
CA ILE A 360 -8.10 15.18 -7.29
C ILE A 360 -9.03 14.40 -6.36
N VAL A 361 -10.32 14.75 -6.34
CA VAL A 361 -11.36 14.04 -5.55
C VAL A 361 -11.55 12.61 -6.04
N GLY A 362 -11.50 12.42 -7.35
CA GLY A 362 -11.69 11.14 -8.01
C GLY A 362 -11.64 11.29 -9.52
N ALA A 363 -11.67 10.16 -10.22
CA ALA A 363 -11.71 10.16 -11.66
C ALA A 363 -12.45 8.95 -12.22
N TYR A 364 -12.84 9.07 -13.50
CA TYR A 364 -13.40 7.98 -14.30
C TYR A 364 -12.64 7.90 -15.63
N ARG A 365 -12.11 6.73 -15.96
CA ARG A 365 -11.55 6.47 -17.28
C ARG A 365 -12.65 6.10 -18.26
N PHE A 366 -12.68 6.69 -19.44
CA PHE A 366 -13.60 6.26 -20.49
C PHE A 366 -13.09 6.47 -21.91
N MET A 367 -13.64 5.71 -22.85
CA MET A 367 -13.26 5.77 -24.26
C MET A 367 -14.46 5.55 -25.19
N PRO A 368 -14.75 6.50 -26.10
CA PRO A 368 -15.64 6.26 -27.23
C PRO A 368 -15.14 5.10 -28.10
N THR A 369 -15.90 4.01 -28.16
CA THR A 369 -15.38 2.75 -28.65
C THR A 369 -15.24 2.70 -30.17
N ALA A 370 -16.10 3.38 -30.93
CA ALA A 370 -15.97 3.48 -32.38
C ALA A 370 -14.63 4.10 -32.81
N ILE A 371 -14.20 5.16 -32.12
CA ILE A 371 -12.91 5.83 -32.36
C ILE A 371 -11.76 4.88 -32.07
N GLN A 372 -11.83 4.18 -30.94
CA GLN A 372 -10.75 3.28 -30.52
C GLN A 372 -10.65 2.04 -31.41
N LEU A 373 -11.79 1.49 -31.85
CA LEU A 373 -11.83 0.38 -32.82
C LEU A 373 -11.15 0.76 -34.12
N ALA A 374 -11.44 1.94 -34.67
CA ALA A 374 -10.81 2.41 -35.90
C ALA A 374 -9.29 2.58 -35.75
N LYS A 375 -8.81 2.93 -34.56
CA LYS A 375 -7.39 3.18 -34.28
C LYS A 375 -6.60 1.91 -33.96
N ARG A 376 -7.16 1.00 -33.15
CA ARG A 376 -6.43 -0.12 -32.52
C ARG A 376 -7.13 -1.47 -32.62
N GLY A 377 -8.31 -1.54 -33.22
CA GLY A 377 -9.14 -2.75 -33.21
C GLY A 377 -9.70 -3.07 -31.82
N LEU A 378 -10.18 -4.30 -31.65
CA LEU A 378 -10.79 -4.78 -30.40
C LEU A 378 -9.79 -4.84 -29.25
N GLU A 379 -8.51 -5.11 -29.53
CA GLU A 379 -7.42 -5.12 -28.57
C GLU A 379 -7.17 -3.73 -27.95
N GLY A 380 -7.68 -2.66 -28.59
CA GLY A 380 -7.67 -1.31 -28.03
C GLY A 380 -8.71 -1.06 -26.94
N ILE A 381 -9.65 -1.99 -26.73
CA ILE A 381 -10.77 -1.88 -25.77
C ILE A 381 -10.42 -2.69 -24.51
N TYR A 382 -10.34 -2.02 -23.35
CA TYR A 382 -9.91 -2.64 -22.10
C TYR A 382 -10.74 -3.86 -21.71
N SER A 383 -12.06 -3.77 -21.76
CA SER A 383 -12.93 -4.86 -21.33
C SER A 383 -12.91 -6.04 -22.29
N TYR A 384 -12.45 -5.88 -23.54
CA TYR A 384 -12.19 -7.00 -24.45
C TYR A 384 -11.04 -7.92 -23.96
N SER A 385 -10.13 -7.39 -23.12
CA SER A 385 -9.11 -8.19 -22.45
C SER A 385 -9.67 -9.12 -21.36
N LEU A 386 -10.83 -8.79 -20.81
CA LEU A 386 -11.52 -9.55 -19.76
C LEU A 386 -12.65 -10.43 -20.33
N PHE A 387 -13.32 -9.95 -21.38
CA PHE A 387 -14.48 -10.58 -22.00
C PHE A 387 -14.26 -10.80 -23.49
N HIS A 388 -14.68 -11.95 -24.00
CA HIS A 388 -14.80 -12.19 -25.43
C HIS A 388 -16.14 -11.64 -25.92
N TYR A 389 -16.13 -10.81 -26.96
CA TYR A 389 -17.35 -10.23 -27.53
C TYR A 389 -17.91 -11.10 -28.66
N ASP A 390 -19.24 -11.24 -28.65
CA ASP A 390 -20.01 -11.77 -29.78
C ASP A 390 -20.21 -10.70 -30.85
N GLY A 391 -20.51 -11.10 -32.09
CA GLY A 391 -20.77 -10.16 -33.20
C GLY A 391 -21.95 -9.21 -32.94
N ARG A 392 -22.87 -9.55 -32.02
CA ARG A 392 -23.95 -8.64 -31.59
C ARG A 392 -23.46 -7.43 -30.79
N MET A 393 -22.23 -7.44 -30.29
CA MET A 393 -21.63 -6.32 -29.56
C MET A 393 -21.30 -5.14 -30.49
N ASP A 394 -21.29 -5.33 -31.82
CA ASP A 394 -20.93 -4.28 -32.79
C ASP A 394 -21.76 -3.00 -32.63
N ASP A 395 -23.09 -3.09 -32.47
CA ASP A 395 -23.93 -1.89 -32.29
C ASP A 395 -23.55 -1.13 -31.00
N VAL A 396 -23.27 -1.88 -29.93
CA VAL A 396 -22.80 -1.30 -28.66
C VAL A 396 -21.46 -0.62 -28.85
N LEU A 397 -20.54 -1.22 -29.61
CA LEU A 397 -19.22 -0.65 -29.85
C LEU A 397 -19.25 0.56 -30.78
N GLN A 398 -20.16 0.62 -31.76
CA GLN A 398 -20.28 1.77 -32.66
C GLN A 398 -20.91 2.99 -31.97
N HIS A 399 -21.81 2.77 -31.02
CA HIS A 399 -22.58 3.83 -30.34
C HIS A 399 -22.27 3.96 -28.84
N GLY A 400 -21.20 3.32 -28.39
CA GLY A 400 -20.88 3.18 -26.97
C GLY A 400 -19.69 3.99 -26.50
N ILE A 401 -19.68 4.20 -25.19
CA ILE A 401 -18.51 4.65 -24.43
C ILE A 401 -18.19 3.55 -23.41
N GLU A 402 -16.95 3.04 -23.48
CA GLU A 402 -16.46 2.16 -22.44
C GLU A 402 -16.07 2.97 -21.21
N LEU A 403 -16.53 2.57 -20.03
CA LEU A 403 -16.23 3.13 -18.73
C LEU A 403 -15.43 2.12 -17.89
N GLY A 404 -14.36 2.56 -17.22
CA GLY A 404 -13.63 1.71 -16.27
C GLY A 404 -12.78 2.48 -15.27
N ARG A 405 -12.18 1.75 -14.31
CA ARG A 405 -11.19 2.28 -13.36
C ARG A 405 -11.64 3.55 -12.62
N SER A 406 -12.94 3.64 -12.31
CA SER A 406 -13.46 4.75 -11.52
C SER A 406 -13.02 4.66 -10.08
N PHE A 407 -12.65 5.78 -9.48
CA PHE A 407 -12.37 5.83 -8.05
C PHE A 407 -12.76 7.19 -7.47
N ILE A 408 -13.08 7.18 -6.18
CA ILE A 408 -13.07 8.36 -5.31
C ILE A 408 -11.99 8.10 -4.27
N GLN A 409 -11.11 9.06 -4.01
CA GLN A 409 -10.06 8.83 -3.03
C GLN A 409 -10.67 8.75 -1.60
N PRO A 410 -10.11 7.90 -0.69
CA PRO A 410 -10.74 7.58 0.59
C PRO A 410 -11.16 8.78 1.45
N ARG A 411 -10.41 9.87 1.43
CA ARG A 411 -10.72 11.08 2.20
C ARG A 411 -11.99 11.82 1.77
N TYR A 412 -12.55 11.52 0.58
CA TYR A 412 -13.85 12.04 0.13
C TYR A 412 -14.96 10.99 0.11
N TRP A 413 -14.73 9.79 0.66
CA TRP A 413 -15.80 8.80 0.79
C TRP A 413 -16.96 9.32 1.66
N GLY A 414 -18.18 8.89 1.33
CA GLY A 414 -19.41 9.39 1.97
C GLY A 414 -19.86 10.78 1.51
N ARG A 415 -19.08 11.47 0.65
CA ARG A 415 -19.47 12.73 0.01
C ARG A 415 -20.09 12.46 -1.38
N ARG A 416 -20.43 13.54 -2.09
CA ARG A 416 -21.08 13.50 -3.42
C ARG A 416 -20.13 13.19 -4.60
N GLY A 417 -18.92 12.69 -4.35
CA GLY A 417 -17.90 12.50 -5.38
C GLY A 417 -18.36 11.64 -6.56
N LEU A 418 -19.02 10.50 -6.29
CA LEU A 418 -19.53 9.63 -7.36
C LEU A 418 -20.63 10.31 -8.19
N ASP A 419 -21.58 10.97 -7.52
CA ASP A 419 -22.65 11.73 -8.20
C ASP A 419 -22.08 12.85 -9.09
N TYR A 420 -20.99 13.49 -8.69
CA TYR A 420 -20.29 14.49 -9.50
C TYR A 420 -19.55 13.90 -10.69
N LEU A 421 -18.93 12.72 -10.56
CA LEU A 421 -18.38 12.01 -11.73
C LEU A 421 -19.48 11.67 -12.73
N TRP A 422 -20.66 11.24 -12.28
CA TRP A 422 -21.81 11.02 -13.16
C TRP A 422 -22.34 12.30 -13.80
N SER A 423 -22.32 13.43 -13.08
CA SER A 423 -22.59 14.75 -13.66
C SER A 423 -21.57 15.10 -14.76
N GLY A 424 -20.30 14.72 -14.59
CA GLY A 424 -19.27 14.91 -15.61
C GLY A 424 -19.45 14.03 -16.85
N ILE A 425 -19.86 12.76 -16.67
CA ILE A 425 -20.27 11.89 -17.79
C ILE A 425 -21.46 12.54 -18.53
N GLY A 426 -22.44 13.02 -17.79
CA GLY A 426 -23.60 13.68 -18.39
C GLY A 426 -23.25 15.00 -19.10
N ALA A 427 -22.29 15.77 -18.60
CA ALA A 427 -21.76 16.95 -19.30
C ALA A 427 -21.09 16.59 -20.63
N TYR A 428 -20.36 15.46 -20.67
CA TYR A 428 -19.79 14.92 -21.90
C TYR A 428 -20.89 14.48 -22.88
N LEU A 429 -21.89 13.72 -22.41
CA LEU A 429 -23.03 13.28 -23.23
C LEU A 429 -23.87 14.44 -23.76
N ALA A 430 -24.00 15.53 -22.99
CA ALA A 430 -24.69 16.75 -23.44
C ALA A 430 -23.97 17.41 -24.63
N ARG A 431 -22.63 17.37 -24.65
CA ARG A 431 -21.81 17.85 -25.79
C ARG A 431 -21.85 16.88 -26.98
N TYR A 432 -21.92 15.58 -26.71
CA TYR A 432 -21.87 14.52 -27.72
C TYR A 432 -23.09 13.60 -27.63
N PRO A 433 -24.28 14.05 -28.08
CA PRO A 433 -25.55 13.37 -27.84
C PRO A 433 -25.77 12.10 -28.70
N HIS A 434 -24.81 11.74 -29.54
CA HIS A 434 -24.92 10.60 -30.45
C HIS A 434 -24.60 9.25 -29.78
N TYR A 435 -24.02 9.24 -28.59
CA TYR A 435 -23.77 8.02 -27.83
C TYR A 435 -25.06 7.49 -27.21
N ARG A 436 -25.28 6.18 -27.36
CA ARG A 436 -26.43 5.47 -26.79
C ARG A 436 -26.04 4.62 -25.60
N TYR A 437 -24.87 4.00 -25.63
CA TYR A 437 -24.49 3.01 -24.62
C TYR A 437 -23.36 3.49 -23.72
N LEU A 438 -23.45 3.18 -22.43
CA LEU A 438 -22.33 3.19 -21.52
C LEU A 438 -22.09 1.75 -21.07
N PHE A 439 -20.87 1.26 -21.15
CA PHE A 439 -20.59 -0.12 -20.75
C PHE A 439 -19.20 -0.29 -20.19
N GLY A 440 -18.94 -1.39 -19.48
CA GLY A 440 -17.59 -1.72 -19.01
C GLY A 440 -17.60 -2.55 -17.72
N PRO A 441 -16.43 -2.93 -17.22
CA PRO A 441 -16.32 -3.79 -16.05
C PRO A 441 -16.56 -2.96 -14.79
N VAL A 442 -17.38 -3.51 -13.90
CA VAL A 442 -17.53 -3.04 -12.53
C VAL A 442 -17.18 -4.17 -11.57
N SER A 443 -16.35 -3.87 -10.58
CA SER A 443 -15.73 -4.88 -9.74
C SER A 443 -16.47 -5.06 -8.40
N ILE A 444 -16.55 -6.31 -7.96
CA ILE A 444 -16.89 -6.74 -6.61
C ILE A 444 -15.57 -7.18 -5.96
N SER A 445 -15.18 -6.52 -4.88
CA SER A 445 -13.91 -6.77 -4.19
C SER A 445 -13.67 -8.25 -3.86
N GLY A 446 -12.47 -8.73 -4.21
CA GLY A 446 -11.97 -10.05 -3.82
C GLY A 446 -11.79 -10.20 -2.30
N GLY A 447 -11.76 -9.09 -1.56
CA GLY A 447 -11.73 -9.07 -0.10
C GLY A 447 -13.07 -9.41 0.57
N LEU A 448 -14.19 -9.43 -0.17
CA LEU A 448 -15.47 -9.85 0.38
C LEU A 448 -15.50 -11.36 0.66
N PRO A 449 -16.22 -11.81 1.70
CA PRO A 449 -16.47 -13.24 1.92
C PRO A 449 -17.07 -13.90 0.67
N PRO A 450 -16.69 -15.16 0.34
CA PRO A 450 -17.24 -15.86 -0.82
C PRO A 450 -18.77 -15.84 -0.89
N ALA A 451 -19.45 -16.09 0.24
CA ALA A 451 -20.91 -16.04 0.32
C ALA A 451 -21.50 -14.67 -0.04
N ALA A 452 -20.82 -13.56 0.31
CA ALA A 452 -21.27 -12.22 -0.06
C ALA A 452 -21.16 -11.98 -1.57
N ARG A 453 -20.08 -12.46 -2.20
CA ARG A 453 -19.90 -12.38 -3.65
C ARG A 453 -20.95 -13.20 -4.39
N ASP A 454 -21.23 -14.42 -3.92
CA ASP A 454 -22.24 -15.29 -4.51
C ASP A 454 -23.64 -14.67 -4.45
N LEU A 455 -24.01 -14.06 -3.31
CA LEU A 455 -25.27 -13.33 -3.17
C LEU A 455 -25.37 -12.14 -4.13
N LEU A 456 -24.31 -11.34 -4.26
CA LEU A 456 -24.27 -10.20 -5.18
C LEU A 456 -24.43 -10.67 -6.63
N VAL A 457 -23.61 -11.62 -7.07
CA VAL A 457 -23.65 -12.14 -8.45
C VAL A 457 -25.01 -12.76 -8.77
N ALA A 458 -25.57 -13.56 -7.85
CA ALA A 458 -26.90 -14.16 -8.03
C ALA A 458 -28.00 -13.10 -8.19
N PHE A 459 -28.01 -12.08 -7.33
CA PHE A 459 -28.98 -11.00 -7.39
C PHE A 459 -28.91 -10.22 -8.72
N TYR A 460 -27.70 -9.83 -9.15
CA TYR A 460 -27.55 -9.05 -10.38
C TYR A 460 -27.82 -9.89 -11.64
N ARG A 461 -27.50 -11.19 -11.66
CA ARG A 461 -27.90 -12.09 -12.75
C ARG A 461 -29.42 -12.24 -12.86
N MET A 462 -30.12 -12.27 -11.72
CA MET A 462 -31.58 -12.42 -11.67
C MET A 462 -32.32 -11.16 -12.14
N TRP A 463 -31.95 -10.00 -11.60
CA TRP A 463 -32.70 -8.75 -11.80
C TRP A 463 -32.23 -7.90 -12.98
N PHE A 464 -31.02 -8.14 -13.49
CA PHE A 464 -30.45 -7.42 -14.63
C PHE A 464 -29.85 -8.38 -15.67
N PRO A 465 -30.61 -9.38 -16.14
CA PRO A 465 -30.10 -10.38 -17.07
C PRO A 465 -29.74 -9.74 -18.42
N ALA A 466 -28.76 -10.34 -19.10
CA ALA A 466 -28.49 -10.03 -20.49
C ALA A 466 -29.67 -10.43 -21.38
N THR A 467 -30.14 -9.53 -22.24
CA THR A 467 -31.17 -9.87 -23.24
C THR A 467 -30.59 -10.70 -24.38
N HIS A 468 -29.31 -10.50 -24.68
CA HIS A 468 -28.54 -11.23 -25.67
C HIS A 468 -27.16 -11.60 -25.10
N PRO A 469 -26.56 -12.71 -25.54
CA PRO A 469 -25.18 -13.06 -25.20
C PRO A 469 -24.22 -12.13 -25.97
N LEU A 470 -24.01 -10.92 -25.45
CA LEU A 470 -23.15 -9.91 -26.08
C LEU A 470 -21.67 -10.18 -25.83
N ALA A 471 -21.35 -10.78 -24.69
CA ALA A 471 -19.98 -11.10 -24.31
C ALA A 471 -19.95 -12.24 -23.29
N GLU A 472 -18.84 -12.96 -23.26
CA GLU A 472 -18.56 -14.01 -22.28
C GLU A 472 -17.24 -13.72 -21.57
N SER A 473 -17.21 -13.90 -20.26
CA SER A 473 -15.98 -13.75 -19.49
C SER A 473 -14.96 -14.79 -19.91
N ARG A 474 -13.70 -14.35 -20.08
CA ARG A 474 -12.57 -15.26 -20.33
C ARG A 474 -12.21 -16.10 -19.10
N ARG A 475 -12.69 -15.71 -17.92
CA ARG A 475 -12.52 -16.40 -16.64
C ARG A 475 -13.86 -16.40 -15.89
N PRO A 476 -14.86 -17.18 -16.35
CA PRO A 476 -16.24 -17.05 -15.91
C PRO A 476 -16.39 -17.33 -14.41
N TYR A 477 -17.20 -16.52 -13.74
CA TYR A 477 -17.60 -16.77 -12.35
C TYR A 477 -18.62 -17.92 -12.31
N PRO A 478 -18.49 -18.88 -11.38
CA PRO A 478 -19.37 -20.05 -11.31
C PRO A 478 -20.86 -19.71 -11.36
N ALA A 479 -21.67 -20.65 -11.86
CA ALA A 479 -23.12 -20.55 -11.81
C ALA A 479 -23.60 -20.40 -10.36
N SER A 480 -24.64 -19.59 -10.16
CA SER A 480 -25.21 -19.35 -8.85
C SER A 480 -25.82 -20.64 -8.28
N LEU A 481 -25.44 -20.98 -7.05
CA LEU A 481 -25.91 -22.20 -6.39
C LEU A 481 -27.42 -22.13 -6.11
N PRO A 482 -28.15 -23.26 -6.16
CA PRO A 482 -29.60 -23.29 -5.89
C PRO A 482 -29.97 -22.67 -4.54
N ASP A 483 -29.20 -22.95 -3.49
CA ASP A 483 -29.46 -22.42 -2.13
C ASP A 483 -29.30 -20.89 -2.04
N VAL A 484 -28.43 -20.32 -2.88
CA VAL A 484 -28.21 -18.87 -2.98
C VAL A 484 -29.36 -18.23 -3.75
N LEU A 485 -29.80 -18.87 -4.84
CA LEU A 485 -30.95 -18.40 -5.62
C LEU A 485 -32.24 -18.47 -4.82
N ALA A 486 -32.43 -19.52 -4.01
CA ALA A 486 -33.59 -19.70 -3.14
C ALA A 486 -33.73 -18.62 -2.05
N GLN A 487 -32.71 -17.77 -1.85
CA GLN A 487 -32.84 -16.61 -0.99
C GLN A 487 -33.76 -15.54 -1.58
N PHE A 488 -33.88 -15.44 -2.90
CA PHE A 488 -34.61 -14.39 -3.59
C PHE A 488 -35.93 -14.90 -4.16
N GLY A 489 -36.99 -14.10 -4.05
CA GLY A 489 -38.32 -14.46 -4.55
C GLY A 489 -38.45 -14.30 -6.07
N GLY A 490 -37.73 -13.32 -6.65
CA GLY A 490 -37.79 -13.02 -8.08
C GLY A 490 -39.08 -12.33 -8.55
N GLU A 491 -39.95 -11.92 -7.61
CA GLU A 491 -41.25 -11.29 -7.90
C GLU A 491 -41.22 -9.77 -7.73
N ASP A 492 -40.63 -9.26 -6.64
CA ASP A 492 -40.49 -7.83 -6.36
C ASP A 492 -39.03 -7.43 -6.11
N TYR A 493 -38.56 -6.45 -6.89
CA TYR A 493 -37.18 -5.97 -6.85
C TYR A 493 -36.83 -5.32 -5.51
N ASN A 494 -37.75 -4.56 -4.92
CA ASN A 494 -37.47 -3.81 -3.69
C ASN A 494 -37.38 -4.75 -2.50
N ASP A 495 -38.24 -5.77 -2.44
CA ASP A 495 -38.21 -6.81 -1.41
C ASP A 495 -36.92 -7.63 -1.48
N ASP A 496 -36.53 -8.09 -2.67
CA ASP A 496 -35.28 -8.83 -2.86
C ASP A 496 -34.04 -7.95 -2.62
N LEU A 497 -34.09 -6.66 -2.98
CA LEU A 497 -33.01 -5.72 -2.68
C LEU A 497 -32.89 -5.47 -1.17
N ALA A 498 -34.01 -5.34 -0.46
CA ALA A 498 -34.03 -5.22 1.00
C ALA A 498 -33.46 -6.48 1.67
N ARG A 499 -33.81 -7.66 1.14
CA ARG A 499 -33.26 -8.93 1.59
C ARG A 499 -31.76 -9.05 1.32
N LEU A 500 -31.29 -8.70 0.12
CA LEU A 500 -29.86 -8.68 -0.21
C LEU A 500 -29.09 -7.80 0.79
N LYS A 501 -29.59 -6.58 1.06
CA LYS A 501 -28.98 -5.67 2.04
C LYS A 501 -28.92 -6.29 3.44
N SER A 502 -29.98 -6.97 3.87
CA SER A 502 -30.03 -7.66 5.16
C SER A 502 -28.99 -8.79 5.24
N LEU A 503 -28.93 -9.66 4.22
CA LEU A 503 -27.99 -10.79 4.15
C LEU A 503 -26.53 -10.31 4.12
N LEU A 504 -26.22 -9.29 3.31
CA LEU A 504 -24.89 -8.68 3.29
C LEU A 504 -24.55 -8.02 4.62
N GLY A 505 -25.52 -7.33 5.24
CA GLY A 505 -25.35 -6.72 6.57
C GLY A 505 -24.99 -7.74 7.65
N ASN A 506 -25.60 -8.93 7.63
CA ASN A 506 -25.26 -10.05 8.53
C ASN A 506 -23.83 -10.57 8.32
N LEU A 507 -23.28 -10.39 7.11
CA LEU A 507 -21.88 -10.70 6.78
C LEU A 507 -20.92 -9.51 7.00
N GLY A 508 -21.42 -8.39 7.55
CA GLY A 508 -20.64 -7.16 7.72
C GLY A 508 -20.26 -6.47 6.40
N CYS A 509 -21.00 -6.76 5.33
CA CYS A 509 -20.76 -6.29 3.98
C CYS A 509 -21.89 -5.36 3.49
N ALA A 510 -21.65 -4.64 2.40
CA ALA A 510 -22.65 -3.81 1.74
C ALA A 510 -22.55 -3.95 0.22
N ILE A 511 -23.61 -3.54 -0.48
CA ILE A 511 -23.59 -3.46 -1.94
C ILE A 511 -22.57 -2.41 -2.37
N PRO A 512 -21.64 -2.72 -3.31
CA PRO A 512 -20.71 -1.73 -3.80
C PRO A 512 -21.43 -0.50 -4.38
N PRO A 513 -20.96 0.74 -4.08
CA PRO A 513 -21.66 1.96 -4.50
C PRO A 513 -21.93 2.05 -6.00
N LEU A 514 -20.98 1.59 -6.82
CA LEU A 514 -21.10 1.67 -8.28
C LEU A 514 -22.16 0.71 -8.83
N TYR A 515 -22.27 -0.49 -8.27
CA TYR A 515 -23.34 -1.44 -8.60
C TYR A 515 -24.72 -0.83 -8.32
N LYS A 516 -24.89 -0.23 -7.13
CA LYS A 516 -26.12 0.48 -6.77
C LYS A 516 -26.42 1.62 -7.75
N GLN A 517 -25.41 2.41 -8.08
CA GLN A 517 -25.55 3.54 -8.99
C GLN A 517 -26.01 3.10 -10.39
N TYR A 518 -25.43 2.04 -10.94
CA TYR A 518 -25.85 1.48 -12.22
C TYR A 518 -27.29 0.96 -12.15
N SER A 519 -27.63 0.13 -11.17
CA SER A 519 -28.97 -0.46 -11.06
C SER A 519 -30.11 0.54 -10.94
N GLU A 520 -29.84 1.77 -10.49
CA GLU A 520 -30.88 2.77 -10.22
C GLU A 520 -31.01 3.83 -11.32
N VAL A 521 -30.13 3.83 -12.34
CA VAL A 521 -29.99 4.94 -13.31
C VAL A 521 -31.05 4.93 -14.41
N CYS A 522 -31.44 3.76 -14.90
CA CYS A 522 -32.43 3.60 -15.97
C CYS A 522 -33.74 2.99 -15.46
N GLU A 523 -34.78 3.10 -16.27
CA GLU A 523 -36.00 2.29 -16.17
C GLU A 523 -35.68 0.80 -16.40
N PRO A 524 -36.55 -0.13 -15.93
CA PRO A 524 -36.34 -1.57 -16.12
C PRO A 524 -36.04 -1.94 -17.57
N GLY A 525 -35.04 -2.82 -17.77
CA GLY A 525 -34.53 -3.21 -19.09
C GLY A 525 -33.40 -2.32 -19.64
N GLY A 526 -33.19 -1.13 -19.07
CA GLY A 526 -32.13 -0.21 -19.48
C GLY A 526 -30.73 -0.53 -18.94
N VAL A 527 -30.62 -1.45 -17.97
CA VAL A 527 -29.34 -1.91 -17.41
C VAL A 527 -29.27 -3.42 -17.46
N GLN A 528 -28.14 -3.95 -17.89
CA GLN A 528 -27.89 -5.38 -18.01
C GLN A 528 -26.49 -5.70 -17.48
N PHE A 529 -26.35 -6.81 -16.77
CA PHE A 529 -25.06 -7.41 -16.45
C PHE A 529 -24.85 -8.59 -17.38
N ILE A 530 -23.97 -8.40 -18.37
CA ILE A 530 -23.79 -9.31 -19.50
C ILE A 530 -23.18 -10.64 -19.04
N ASP A 531 -22.08 -10.56 -18.30
CA ASP A 531 -21.46 -11.72 -17.65
C ASP A 531 -20.56 -11.28 -16.49
N PHE A 532 -20.13 -12.25 -15.68
CA PHE A 532 -19.26 -12.07 -14.52
C PHE A 532 -17.99 -12.93 -14.64
N GLY A 533 -16.85 -12.35 -14.32
CA GLY A 533 -15.55 -13.01 -14.38
C GLY A 533 -14.67 -12.76 -13.17
N SER A 534 -13.69 -13.63 -12.93
CA SER A 534 -12.68 -13.39 -11.89
C SER A 534 -11.43 -12.74 -12.50
N ASP A 535 -10.93 -11.67 -11.87
CA ASP A 535 -9.67 -11.00 -12.24
C ASP A 535 -8.59 -11.16 -11.15
N PRO A 536 -7.73 -12.19 -11.27
CA PRO A 536 -6.54 -12.39 -10.44
C PRO A 536 -5.54 -11.25 -10.42
N ASP A 537 -5.43 -10.47 -11.52
CA ASP A 537 -4.46 -9.38 -11.64
C ASP A 537 -4.93 -8.13 -10.87
N PHE A 538 -6.20 -8.10 -10.46
CA PHE A 538 -6.82 -7.08 -9.63
C PHE A 538 -7.31 -7.63 -8.29
N ASN A 539 -6.45 -8.44 -7.66
CA ASN A 539 -6.66 -9.07 -6.36
C ASN A 539 -7.84 -10.05 -6.28
N ASN A 540 -8.11 -10.79 -7.37
CA ASN A 540 -9.19 -11.76 -7.47
C ASN A 540 -10.58 -11.13 -7.23
N CYS A 541 -10.78 -9.89 -7.69
CA CYS A 541 -12.12 -9.31 -7.74
C CYS A 541 -13.00 -10.07 -8.75
N VAL A 542 -14.30 -9.86 -8.63
CA VAL A 542 -15.28 -10.35 -9.62
C VAL A 542 -15.73 -9.16 -10.46
N ASP A 543 -15.40 -9.15 -11.74
CA ASP A 543 -15.83 -8.12 -12.68
C ASP A 543 -17.14 -8.53 -13.34
N GLY A 544 -18.17 -7.70 -13.19
CA GLY A 544 -19.38 -7.77 -14.00
C GLY A 544 -19.28 -6.81 -15.18
N LEU A 545 -19.50 -7.29 -16.41
CA LEU A 545 -19.64 -6.42 -17.57
C LEU A 545 -21.04 -5.79 -17.54
N VAL A 546 -21.13 -4.53 -17.16
CA VAL A 546 -22.40 -3.80 -17.15
C VAL A 546 -22.61 -3.06 -18.47
N LEU A 547 -23.84 -3.04 -18.96
CA LEU A 547 -24.32 -2.28 -20.10
C LEU A 547 -25.49 -1.40 -19.67
N VAL A 548 -25.44 -0.12 -20.02
CA VAL A 548 -26.49 0.88 -19.79
C VAL A 548 -26.93 1.42 -21.14
N ASP A 549 -28.22 1.29 -21.45
CA ASP A 549 -28.85 1.93 -22.59
C ASP A 549 -29.46 3.28 -22.17
N LEU A 550 -28.89 4.36 -22.69
CA LEU A 550 -29.28 5.73 -22.35
C LEU A 550 -30.68 6.08 -22.84
N THR A 551 -31.28 5.31 -23.76
CA THR A 551 -32.68 5.54 -24.17
C THR A 551 -33.67 5.21 -23.05
N TYR A 552 -33.25 4.43 -22.06
CA TYR A 552 -34.03 4.07 -20.86
C TYR A 552 -33.68 4.95 -19.65
N LEU A 553 -32.87 6.00 -19.83
CA LEU A 553 -32.46 6.86 -18.73
C LEU A 553 -33.67 7.52 -18.08
N LYS A 554 -33.82 7.39 -16.76
CA LYS A 554 -34.95 7.99 -16.03
C LYS A 554 -34.95 9.51 -16.22
N ALA A 555 -36.13 10.10 -16.39
CA ALA A 555 -36.26 11.53 -16.67
C ALA A 555 -35.56 12.42 -15.63
N ASN A 556 -35.67 12.08 -14.34
CA ASN A 556 -34.99 12.80 -13.27
C ASN A 556 -33.45 12.69 -13.34
N ARG A 557 -32.91 11.54 -13.77
CA ARG A 557 -31.47 11.32 -13.96
C ARG A 557 -30.97 12.06 -15.21
N TYR A 558 -31.74 12.03 -16.30
CA TYR A 558 -31.46 12.83 -17.50
C TYR A 558 -31.35 14.31 -17.15
N GLN A 559 -32.34 14.88 -16.47
CA GLN A 559 -32.31 16.31 -16.09
C GLN A 559 -31.14 16.63 -15.16
N ARG A 560 -30.86 15.76 -14.19
CA ARG A 560 -29.77 15.94 -13.24
C ARG A 560 -28.39 15.92 -13.89
N TYR A 561 -28.12 14.96 -14.77
CA TYR A 561 -26.77 14.72 -15.28
C TYR A 561 -26.53 15.32 -16.67
N ILE A 562 -27.52 15.33 -17.56
CA ILE A 562 -27.36 15.78 -18.96
C ILE A 562 -28.06 17.13 -19.16
N GLY A 563 -29.36 17.21 -18.84
CA GLY A 563 -30.20 18.39 -19.06
C GLY A 563 -29.65 19.67 -18.43
N ALA A 564 -29.06 19.55 -17.25
CA ALA A 564 -28.40 20.67 -16.54
C ALA A 564 -27.32 21.38 -17.37
N HIS A 565 -26.65 20.67 -18.30
CA HIS A 565 -25.56 21.23 -19.11
C HIS A 565 -26.01 21.75 -20.48
N LEU A 566 -27.19 21.33 -20.97
CA LEU A 566 -27.75 21.79 -22.24
C LEU A 566 -28.19 23.27 -22.19
N GLY A 567 -28.62 23.75 -21.02
CA GLY A 567 -29.00 25.16 -20.82
C GLY A 567 -27.81 26.13 -20.80
N ALA A 568 -26.68 25.69 -20.23
CA ALA A 568 -25.48 26.50 -20.10
C ALA A 568 -24.81 26.82 -21.46
N GLN A 569 -24.97 25.95 -22.46
CA GLN A 569 -24.42 26.13 -23.80
C GLN A 569 -25.16 27.17 -24.66
N LYS A 570 -26.37 27.59 -24.28
CA LYS A 570 -27.11 28.64 -25.01
C LYS A 570 -26.75 30.07 -24.58
N SER A 571 -25.90 30.22 -23.56
CA SER A 571 -25.57 31.50 -22.92
C SER A 571 -24.10 31.93 -23.11
N ALA A 572 -23.30 31.11 -23.79
CA ALA A 572 -21.92 31.37 -24.20
C ALA A 572 -21.87 31.39 -25.73
#